data_AF-A0A3A0A6N5-F1
#
_entry.id   AF-A0A3A0A6N5-F1
#
_cell.length_a   1.000
_cell.length_b   1.000
_cell.length_c   1.000
_cell.angle_alpha   90.00
_cell.angle_beta   90.00
_cell.angle_gamma   90.00
#
_symmetry.space_group_name_H-M   'P 1'
#
loop_
_entity.id
_entity.type
_entity.pdbx_description
1 polymer ?
#
loop_
_entity_poly.entity_id
_entity_poly.type
_entity_poly.pdbx_seq_one_letter_code
_entity_poly.pdbx_strand_id
1 'polypeptide(L)'
;MSSRKRLDNIQFCIEDCLARGVPGDIAECGAWRGGAAILMRGILAAHGVIDRAVWVADSFQGIPKPPANSVDEGMYNFPQVIEVERFRVDLETVEAGFDR
;
A
#
# COMPACT_ATOMS: atom_id res chain seq x y z
N MET A 1 6.98 5.52 -1.41
CA MET A 1 6.39 6.77 -0.87
C MET A 1 5.44 7.38 -1.89
N SER A 2 4.18 7.58 -1.52
CA SER A 2 3.16 8.20 -2.37
C SER A 2 3.24 9.73 -2.33
N SER A 3 3.10 10.37 -3.48
CA SER A 3 2.99 11.83 -3.57
C SER A 3 1.58 12.25 -3.18
N ARG A 4 1.39 13.53 -2.80
CA ARG A 4 0.06 14.06 -2.49
C ARG A 4 -0.97 13.77 -3.59
N LYS A 5 -0.61 14.01 -4.86
CA LYS A 5 -1.46 13.70 -6.01
C LYS A 5 -1.89 12.23 -6.09
N ARG A 6 -1.03 11.29 -5.67
CA ARG A 6 -1.40 9.85 -5.63
C ARG A 6 -2.33 9.53 -4.47
N LEU A 7 -2.16 10.20 -3.33
CA LEU A 7 -3.10 10.08 -2.21
C LEU A 7 -4.48 10.67 -2.58
N ASP A 8 -4.51 11.82 -3.25
CA ASP A 8 -5.75 12.42 -3.75
C ASP A 8 -6.44 11.49 -4.77
N ASN A 9 -5.66 10.80 -5.62
CA ASN A 9 -6.20 9.79 -6.54
C ASN A 9 -6.79 8.57 -5.81
N ILE A 10 -6.13 8.07 -4.76
CA ILE A 10 -6.67 6.97 -3.92
C ILE A 10 -8.03 7.38 -3.33
N GLN A 11 -8.11 8.59 -2.76
CA GLN A 11 -9.37 9.11 -2.24
C GLN A 11 -10.45 9.17 -3.32
N PHE A 12 -10.15 9.80 -4.45
CA PHE A 12 -11.08 9.90 -5.57
C PHE A 12 -11.61 8.53 -6.02
N CYS A 13 -10.75 7.54 -6.22
CA CYS A 13 -11.15 6.22 -6.70
C CYS A 13 -12.04 5.50 -5.68
N ILE A 14 -11.73 5.57 -4.40
CA ILE A 14 -12.54 4.93 -3.35
C ILE A 14 -13.91 5.61 -3.26
N GLU A 15 -13.94 6.94 -3.21
CA GLU A 15 -15.18 7.71 -3.13
C GLU A 15 -16.07 7.50 -4.37
N ASP A 16 -15.49 7.39 -5.57
CA ASP A 16 -16.24 7.05 -6.79
C ASP A 16 -16.86 5.64 -6.71
N CYS A 17 -16.10 4.65 -6.26
CA CYS A 17 -16.61 3.29 -6.05
C CYS A 17 -17.77 3.26 -5.03
N LEU A 18 -17.66 4.02 -3.94
CA LEU A 18 -18.73 4.15 -2.94
C LEU A 18 -19.96 4.84 -3.54
N ALA A 19 -19.78 5.98 -4.22
CA ALA A 19 -20.87 6.75 -4.81
C ALA A 19 -21.63 5.96 -5.88
N ARG A 20 -20.93 5.09 -6.62
CA ARG A 20 -21.51 4.26 -7.68
C ARG A 20 -21.96 2.88 -7.21
N GLY A 21 -21.78 2.56 -5.93
CA GLY A 21 -22.14 1.25 -5.38
C GLY A 21 -21.36 0.09 -5.98
N VAL A 22 -20.11 0.30 -6.41
CA VAL A 22 -19.25 -0.76 -6.94
C VAL A 22 -18.89 -1.71 -5.80
N PRO A 23 -19.25 -3.01 -5.83
CA PRO A 23 -18.98 -3.93 -4.72
C PRO A 23 -17.48 -4.27 -4.62
N GLY A 24 -17.05 -4.71 -3.43
CA GLY A 24 -15.70 -5.27 -3.21
C GLY A 24 -14.85 -4.52 -2.19
N ASP A 25 -13.74 -5.15 -1.83
CA ASP A 25 -12.75 -4.62 -0.89
C ASP A 25 -11.69 -3.75 -1.58
N ILE A 26 -10.80 -3.17 -0.77
CA ILE A 26 -9.64 -2.38 -1.24
C ILE A 26 -8.37 -3.15 -0.86
N ALA A 27 -7.37 -3.16 -1.75
CA ALA A 27 -6.08 -3.79 -1.47
C ALA A 27 -4.90 -2.89 -1.88
N GLU A 28 -3.85 -2.89 -1.07
CA GLU A 28 -2.54 -2.32 -1.40
C GLU A 28 -1.49 -3.45 -1.43
N CYS A 29 -0.79 -3.60 -2.55
CA CYS A 29 0.24 -4.61 -2.76
C CYS A 29 1.63 -3.95 -2.79
N GLY A 30 2.26 -3.84 -1.62
CA GLY A 30 3.47 -3.06 -1.36
C GLY A 30 3.17 -1.86 -0.47
N ALA A 31 3.05 -2.10 0.83
CA ALA A 31 2.57 -1.15 1.83
C ALA A 31 3.68 -0.25 2.40
N TRP A 32 4.94 -0.71 2.43
CA TRP A 32 6.03 -0.02 3.14
C TRP A 32 5.63 0.33 4.58
N ARG A 33 5.41 1.62 4.89
CA ARG A 33 4.96 2.10 6.22
C ARG A 33 3.43 2.14 6.39
N GLY A 34 2.66 1.64 5.44
CA GLY A 34 1.19 1.54 5.52
C GLY A 34 0.41 2.84 5.31
N GLY A 35 1.06 3.98 5.04
CA GLY A 35 0.38 5.28 5.01
C GLY A 35 -0.77 5.41 3.99
N ALA A 36 -0.70 4.72 2.86
CA ALA A 36 -1.79 4.70 1.89
C ALA A 36 -2.94 3.80 2.37
N ALA A 37 -2.66 2.58 2.83
CA ALA A 37 -3.68 1.74 3.49
C ALA A 37 -4.38 2.41 4.68
N ILE A 38 -3.66 3.17 5.52
CA ILE A 38 -4.26 3.98 6.61
C ILE A 38 -5.24 5.00 6.04
N LEU A 39 -4.87 5.72 4.98
CA LEU A 39 -5.77 6.63 4.28
C LEU A 39 -7.01 5.91 3.75
N MET A 40 -6.85 4.75 3.10
CA MET A 40 -7.96 3.94 2.58
C MET A 40 -8.93 3.58 3.71
N ARG A 41 -8.41 3.11 4.86
CA ARG A 41 -9.23 2.80 6.03
C ARG A 41 -9.93 4.03 6.59
N GLY A 42 -9.23 5.17 6.66
CA GLY A 42 -9.78 6.45 7.10
C GLY A 42 -10.92 6.95 6.22
N ILE A 43 -10.81 6.80 4.90
CA ILE A 43 -11.89 7.14 3.96
C ILE A 43 -13.13 6.30 4.23
N LEU A 44 -13.00 4.97 4.33
CA LEU A 44 -14.13 4.10 4.66
C LEU A 44 -14.80 4.51 5.99
N ALA A 45 -14.01 4.83 7.01
CA ALA A 45 -14.54 5.28 8.30
C ALA A 45 -15.28 6.62 8.20
N ALA A 46 -14.75 7.59 7.45
CA ALA A 46 -15.38 8.89 7.24
C ALA A 46 -16.74 8.79 6.52
N HIS A 47 -16.92 7.77 5.68
CA HIS A 47 -18.18 7.47 4.99
C HIS A 47 -19.07 6.45 5.73
N GLY A 48 -18.69 6.02 6.93
CA GLY A 48 -19.48 5.08 7.75
C GLY A 48 -19.55 3.65 7.17
N VAL A 49 -18.62 3.28 6.29
CA VAL A 49 -18.56 1.98 5.63
C VAL A 49 -17.93 0.95 6.56
N ILE A 50 -18.66 -0.13 6.84
CA ILE A 50 -18.27 -1.21 7.77
C ILE A 50 -18.25 -2.60 7.13
N ASP A 51 -18.68 -2.70 5.87
CA ASP A 51 -18.85 -3.95 5.12
C ASP A 51 -17.75 -4.17 4.06
N ARG A 52 -16.66 -3.40 4.13
CA ARG A 52 -15.50 -3.51 3.24
C ARG A 52 -14.22 -3.59 4.04
N ALA A 53 -13.33 -4.49 3.64
CA ALA A 53 -11.99 -4.61 4.19
C ALA A 53 -10.96 -3.77 3.42
N VAL A 54 -9.89 -3.40 4.12
CA VAL A 54 -8.64 -2.92 3.51
C VAL A 54 -7.59 -4.00 3.71
N TRP A 55 -7.15 -4.61 2.61
CA TRP A 55 -6.11 -5.64 2.60
C TRP A 55 -4.75 -5.00 2.40
N VAL A 56 -3.85 -5.22 3.36
CA VAL A 56 -2.47 -4.72 3.33
C VAL A 56 -1.54 -5.88 3.02
N ALA A 57 -1.15 -6.02 1.76
CA ALA A 57 -0.30 -7.09 1.28
C ALA A 57 1.12 -6.57 1.06
N ASP A 58 2.07 -7.01 1.89
CA ASP A 58 3.50 -6.74 1.75
C ASP A 58 4.28 -7.99 2.17
N SER A 59 5.54 -8.09 1.77
CA SER A 59 6.44 -9.10 2.34
C SER A 59 6.79 -8.78 3.79
N PHE A 60 6.71 -7.50 4.18
CA PHE A 60 7.22 -6.94 5.43
C PHE A 60 8.73 -7.22 5.63
N GLN A 61 9.40 -7.49 4.51
CA GLN A 61 10.81 -7.90 4.43
C GLN A 61 11.56 -7.06 3.39
N GLY A 62 10.91 -6.05 2.83
CA GLY A 62 11.46 -5.23 1.75
C GLY A 62 11.35 -5.91 0.39
N ILE A 63 12.12 -5.42 -0.57
CA ILE A 63 12.03 -5.85 -1.97
C ILE A 63 12.88 -7.12 -2.16
N PRO A 64 12.33 -8.20 -2.75
CA PRO A 64 13.08 -9.42 -3.00
C PRO A 64 14.15 -9.20 -4.08
N LYS A 65 15.21 -10.01 -4.04
CA LYS A 65 16.15 -10.07 -5.17
C LYS A 65 15.42 -10.62 -6.40
N PRO A 66 15.47 -9.94 -7.56
CA PRO A 66 14.82 -10.43 -8.75
C PRO A 66 15.47 -11.75 -9.23
N PRO A 67 14.74 -12.61 -9.95
CA PRO A 67 15.33 -13.69 -10.71
C PRO A 67 16.29 -13.15 -11.77
N ALA A 68 17.38 -13.88 -12.04
CA ALA A 68 18.32 -13.55 -13.11
C ALA A 68 17.62 -13.58 -14.49
N ASN A 69 17.94 -12.60 -15.33
CA ASN A 69 17.36 -12.33 -16.65
C ASN A 69 15.85 -12.03 -16.65
N SER A 70 15.31 -11.54 -15.53
CA SER A 70 13.90 -11.11 -15.46
C SER A 70 13.72 -9.66 -15.91
N VAL A 71 12.49 -9.29 -16.28
CA VAL A 71 12.13 -7.89 -16.56
C VAL A 71 12.40 -6.97 -15.38
N ASP A 72 12.22 -7.50 -14.16
CA ASP A 72 12.47 -6.77 -12.93
C ASP A 72 13.95 -6.42 -12.81
N GLU A 73 14.86 -7.36 -13.08
CA GLU A 73 16.31 -7.13 -13.01
C GLU A 73 16.76 -5.95 -13.87
N GLY A 74 16.13 -5.74 -15.02
CA GLY A 74 16.40 -4.60 -15.91
C GLY A 74 15.68 -3.31 -15.54
N MET A 75 14.52 -3.37 -14.86
CA MET A 75 13.71 -2.20 -14.52
C MET A 75 14.15 -1.49 -13.24
N TYR A 76 14.66 -2.24 -12.26
CA TYR A 76 14.98 -1.69 -10.95
C TYR A 76 16.48 -1.64 -10.70
N ASN A 77 16.97 -0.55 -10.11
CA ASN A 77 18.36 -0.46 -9.65
C ASN A 77 18.54 -1.19 -8.30
N PHE A 78 18.26 -2.49 -8.31
CA PHE A 78 18.19 -3.33 -7.11
C PHE A 78 19.43 -3.33 -6.22
N PRO A 79 20.69 -3.26 -6.73
CA PRO A 79 21.86 -3.28 -5.85
C PRO A 79 21.78 -2.20 -4.76
N GLN A 80 21.45 -0.96 -5.14
CA GLN A 80 21.33 0.16 -4.19
C GLN A 80 20.10 0.06 -3.29
N VAL A 81 19.06 -0.65 -3.73
CA VAL A 81 17.80 -0.77 -3.00
C VAL A 81 17.87 -1.91 -1.98
N ILE A 82 18.54 -3.00 -2.33
CA ILE A 82 18.73 -4.19 -1.49
C ILE A 82 19.85 -3.95 -0.47
N GLU A 83 20.99 -3.35 -0.88
CA GLU A 83 22.13 -3.15 0.01
C GLU A 83 21.83 -2.26 1.22
N VAL A 84 20.89 -1.31 1.09
CA VAL A 84 20.56 -0.36 2.16
C VAL A 84 19.23 -0.66 2.86
N GLU A 85 18.61 -1.82 2.59
CA GLU A 85 17.31 -2.28 3.13
C GLU A 85 16.22 -1.19 3.18
N ARG A 86 16.26 -0.22 2.26
CA ARG A 86 15.55 1.06 2.38
C ARG A 86 14.04 0.94 2.53
N PHE A 87 13.48 -0.08 1.92
CA PHE A 87 12.03 -0.32 1.88
C PHE A 87 11.57 -1.41 2.84
N ARG A 88 12.47 -1.97 3.64
CA ARG A 88 12.11 -2.95 4.66
C ARG A 88 11.41 -2.24 5.82
N VAL A 89 10.22 -2.72 6.15
CA VAL A 89 9.42 -2.34 7.33
C VAL A 89 8.75 -3.62 7.79
N ASP A 90 8.89 -3.96 9.07
CA ASP A 90 8.22 -5.13 9.65
C ASP A 90 6.73 -4.91 9.86
N LEU A 91 5.99 -6.01 10.03
CA LEU A 91 4.54 -5.98 10.21
C LEU A 91 4.14 -5.18 11.46
N GLU A 92 4.85 -5.35 12.57
CA GLU A 92 4.57 -4.66 13.83
C GLU A 92 4.60 -3.13 13.68
N THR A 93 5.59 -2.60 12.94
CA THR A 93 5.68 -1.17 12.65
C THR A 93 4.49 -0.67 11.83
N VAL A 94 4.00 -1.48 10.88
CA VAL A 94 2.83 -1.13 10.06
C VAL A 94 1.56 -1.15 10.90
N GLU A 95 1.35 -2.20 11.70
CA GLU A 95 0.20 -2.35 12.61
C GLU A 95 0.13 -1.19 13.62
N ALA A 96 1.25 -0.83 14.25
CA ALA A 96 1.32 0.30 15.17
C ALA A 96 1.01 1.67 14.50
N GLY A 97 1.00 1.73 13.17
CA GLY A 97 0.55 2.89 12.41
C GLY A 97 -0.98 3.03 12.37
N PHE A 98 -1.73 1.93 12.46
CA PHE A 98 -3.19 1.91 12.46
C PHE A 98 -3.80 2.18 13.84
N ASP A 99 -3.02 2.03 14.92
CA ASP A 99 -3.46 2.27 16.30
C ASP A 99 -3.42 3.75 16.73
N ARG A 100 -3.03 4.66 15.84
CA ARG A 100 -2.85 6.09 16.11
C ARG A 100 -4.07 6.91 15.72
#